data_AF-A0AB37D798-F1
#
_entry.id   AF-A0AB37D798-F1
#
_cell.length_a   1.000
_cell.length_b   1.000
_cell.length_c   1.000
_cell.angle_alpha   90.00
_cell.angle_beta   90.00
_cell.angle_gamma   90.00
#
_symmetry.space_group_name_H-M   'P 1'
#
loop_
_entity.id
_entity.type
_entity.pdbx_description
1 polymer ?
#
loop_
_entity_poly.entity_id
_entity_poly.type
_entity_poly.pdbx_seq_one_letter_code
_entity_poly.pdbx_strand_id
1 'polypeptide(L)'
;MFLLPVLGTIFVLLISRFVSAYIGVGFANFSQFLIASVGNEGGAVLSGALGAARAFDFGGPVNKMAGTIGKQLYFDTGYSYIALVLGALVPPIGLGLSPYFARLFTKKEIFNPQLKKGAFSCLLLGVLGISETVIPFIMVYPSIIPISMISTAVAGAIAFLFGSGIFPGGIYGFYMWPLIDNVGGFLIALAIGVVLFCVIMTSYRIFMYNKEQQEDK
;
A
#
# COMPACT_ATOMS: atom_id res chain seq x y z
N MET A 1 -29.73 -16.11 11.69
CA MET A 1 -28.46 -15.36 11.63
C MET A 1 -27.86 -15.22 10.23
N PHE A 2 -28.25 -16.02 9.23
CA PHE A 2 -27.71 -15.91 7.86
C PHE A 2 -28.45 -14.88 6.96
N LEU A 3 -29.75 -14.68 7.19
CA LEU A 3 -30.59 -13.78 6.37
C LEU A 3 -30.23 -12.30 6.52
N LEU A 4 -29.94 -11.82 7.73
CA LEU A 4 -29.57 -10.41 7.97
C LEU A 4 -28.25 -10.02 7.27
N PRO A 5 -27.16 -10.82 7.37
CA PRO A 5 -25.95 -10.57 6.59
C PRO A 5 -26.17 -10.62 5.08
N VAL A 6 -26.96 -11.58 4.58
CA VAL A 6 -27.21 -11.72 3.13
C VAL A 6 -28.05 -10.56 2.60
N LEU A 7 -29.15 -10.22 3.26
CA LEU A 7 -30.02 -9.10 2.87
C LEU A 7 -29.29 -7.76 3.02
N GLY A 8 -28.50 -7.58 4.08
CA GLY A 8 -27.64 -6.41 4.26
C GLY A 8 -26.60 -6.29 3.15
N THR A 9 -25.97 -7.40 2.75
CA THR A 9 -24.99 -7.42 1.65
C THR A 9 -25.66 -7.10 0.32
N ILE A 10 -26.83 -7.68 0.02
CA ILE A 10 -27.61 -7.38 -1.20
C ILE A 10 -27.99 -5.89 -1.23
N PHE A 11 -28.46 -5.35 -0.11
CA PHE A 11 -28.86 -3.95 -0.01
C PHE A 11 -27.68 -2.99 -0.22
N VAL A 12 -26.54 -3.27 0.43
CA VAL A 12 -25.31 -2.50 0.24
C VAL A 12 -24.77 -2.64 -1.19
N LEU A 13 -24.84 -3.82 -1.80
CA LEU A 13 -24.42 -4.04 -3.18
C LEU A 13 -25.30 -3.26 -4.17
N LEU A 14 -26.61 -3.18 -3.94
CA LEU A 14 -27.52 -2.40 -4.77
C LEU A 14 -27.21 -0.90 -4.67
N ILE A 15 -27.08 -0.37 -3.45
CA ILE A 15 -26.72 1.05 -3.25
C ILE A 15 -25.33 1.34 -3.84
N SER A 16 -24.37 0.47 -3.59
CA SER A 16 -23.02 0.57 -4.16
C SER A 16 -23.08 0.57 -5.68
N ARG A 17 -23.86 -0.31 -6.32
CA ARG A 17 -24.00 -0.34 -7.77
C ARG A 17 -24.51 0.99 -8.34
N PHE A 18 -25.41 1.69 -7.64
CA PHE A 18 -25.93 2.97 -8.12
C PHE A 18 -25.06 4.18 -7.76
N VAL A 19 -24.23 4.13 -6.72
CA VAL A 19 -23.37 5.25 -6.31
C VAL A 19 -21.93 5.10 -6.83
N SER A 20 -21.34 3.92 -6.63
CA SER A 20 -19.96 3.63 -7.04
C SER A 20 -19.82 3.41 -8.55
N ALA A 21 -20.88 3.09 -9.28
CA ALA A 21 -20.80 3.00 -10.75
C ALA A 21 -20.54 4.36 -11.39
N TYR A 22 -21.14 5.46 -10.93
CA TYR A 22 -20.89 6.77 -11.53
C TYR A 22 -19.51 7.32 -11.16
N ILE A 23 -19.07 7.14 -9.91
CA ILE A 23 -17.73 7.54 -9.46
C ILE A 23 -16.66 6.64 -10.09
N GLY A 24 -16.90 5.33 -10.14
CA GLY A 24 -15.99 4.33 -10.70
C GLY A 24 -15.85 4.43 -12.22
N VAL A 25 -16.93 4.71 -12.96
CA VAL A 25 -16.87 5.00 -14.40
C VAL A 25 -16.13 6.32 -14.65
N GLY A 26 -16.36 7.34 -13.82
CA GLY A 26 -15.59 8.59 -13.89
C GLY A 26 -14.09 8.36 -13.68
N PHE A 27 -13.72 7.56 -12.68
CA PHE A 27 -12.32 7.21 -12.40
C PHE A 27 -11.71 6.29 -13.45
N ALA A 28 -12.49 5.35 -14.00
CA ALA A 28 -12.06 4.47 -15.09
C ALA A 28 -11.83 5.26 -16.38
N ASN A 29 -12.73 6.19 -16.73
CA ASN A 29 -12.58 7.08 -17.87
C ASN A 29 -11.41 8.05 -17.68
N PHE A 30 -11.20 8.57 -16.48
CA PHE A 30 -10.03 9.38 -16.15
C PHE A 30 -8.74 8.56 -16.23
N SER A 31 -8.73 7.33 -15.72
CA SER A 31 -7.58 6.42 -15.81
C SER A 31 -7.28 6.05 -17.26
N GLN A 32 -8.31 5.78 -18.07
CA GLN A 32 -8.18 5.54 -19.52
C GLN A 32 -7.67 6.78 -20.25
N PHE A 33 -8.15 7.97 -19.89
CA PHE A 33 -7.64 9.23 -20.43
C PHE A 33 -6.17 9.45 -20.07
N LEU A 34 -5.76 9.16 -18.84
CA LEU A 34 -4.36 9.25 -18.38
C LEU A 34 -3.46 8.22 -19.07
N ILE A 35 -3.92 6.97 -19.21
CA ILE A 35 -3.21 5.93 -19.97
C ILE A 35 -3.08 6.33 -21.44
N ALA A 36 -4.16 6.81 -22.06
CA ALA A 36 -4.19 7.19 -23.47
C ALA A 36 -3.42 8.49 -23.77
N SER A 37 -3.37 9.42 -22.81
CA SER A 37 -2.71 10.73 -22.97
C SER A 37 -1.20 10.69 -22.72
N VAL A 38 -0.70 9.69 -22.01
CA VAL A 38 0.70 9.61 -21.55
C VAL A 38 1.47 8.44 -22.19
N GLY A 39 0.80 7.51 -22.87
CA GLY A 39 1.45 6.35 -23.50
C GLY A 39 1.96 5.34 -22.45
N ASN A 40 3.07 4.64 -22.73
CA ASN A 40 3.66 3.63 -21.82
C ASN A 40 3.98 4.20 -20.41
N GLU A 41 4.27 5.50 -20.31
CA GLU A 41 4.49 6.20 -19.03
C GLU A 41 3.21 6.35 -18.19
N GLY A 42 2.04 6.37 -18.83
CA GLY A 42 0.74 6.49 -18.14
C GLY A 42 0.40 5.27 -17.29
N GLY A 43 0.86 4.09 -17.70
CA GLY A 43 0.72 2.87 -16.91
C GLY A 43 1.54 2.92 -15.62
N ALA A 44 2.77 3.43 -15.65
CA ALA A 44 3.57 3.57 -14.44
C ALA A 44 2.91 4.53 -13.43
N VAL A 45 2.38 5.67 -13.91
CA VAL A 45 1.67 6.65 -13.08
C VAL A 45 0.39 6.05 -12.48
N LEU A 46 -0.40 5.34 -13.29
CA LEU A 46 -1.61 4.67 -12.83
C LEU A 46 -1.30 3.59 -11.78
N SER A 47 -0.28 2.77 -12.02
CA SER A 47 0.20 1.76 -11.07
C SER A 47 0.59 2.40 -9.75
N GLY A 48 1.32 3.51 -9.80
CA GLY A 48 1.69 4.27 -8.61
C GLY A 48 0.47 4.84 -7.88
N ALA A 49 -0.49 5.42 -8.61
CA ALA A 49 -1.72 5.95 -8.03
C ALA A 49 -2.56 4.86 -7.33
N LEU A 50 -2.66 3.66 -7.93
CA LEU A 50 -3.34 2.51 -7.33
C LEU A 50 -2.64 2.06 -6.04
N GLY A 51 -1.30 1.99 -6.05
CA GLY A 51 -0.50 1.67 -4.87
C GLY A 51 -0.68 2.69 -3.74
N ALA A 52 -0.68 4.00 -4.08
CA ALA A 52 -0.90 5.08 -3.13
C ALA A 52 -2.32 5.03 -2.53
N ALA A 53 -3.34 4.88 -3.38
CA ALA A 53 -4.73 4.78 -2.94
C ALA A 53 -4.96 3.57 -2.02
N ARG A 54 -4.30 2.44 -2.30
CA ARG A 54 -4.39 1.25 -1.45
C ARG A 54 -3.80 1.45 -0.06
N ALA A 55 -2.78 2.31 0.06
CA ALA A 55 -2.09 2.60 1.32
C ALA A 55 -2.65 3.81 2.09
N PHE A 56 -3.68 4.49 1.56
CA PHE A 56 -4.19 5.74 2.12
C PHE A 56 -4.82 5.56 3.52
N ASP A 57 -5.70 4.58 3.68
CA ASP A 57 -6.48 4.37 4.92
C ASP A 57 -6.41 2.93 5.46
N PHE A 58 -5.46 2.12 4.97
CA PHE A 58 -5.09 0.80 5.52
C PHE A 58 -6.23 -0.21 5.73
N GLY A 59 -7.36 -0.03 5.05
CA GLY A 59 -8.51 -0.95 5.06
C GLY A 59 -9.85 -0.21 5.00
N GLY A 60 -9.81 1.12 4.93
CA GLY A 60 -10.97 1.99 4.82
C GLY A 60 -11.58 2.08 3.41
N PRO A 61 -12.46 3.07 3.18
CA PRO A 61 -13.18 3.24 1.93
C PRO A 61 -12.29 3.38 0.70
N VAL A 62 -11.21 4.18 0.77
CA VAL A 62 -10.34 4.47 -0.38
C VAL A 62 -9.60 3.21 -0.80
N ASN A 63 -9.09 2.46 0.17
CA ASN A 63 -8.42 1.18 -0.06
C ASN A 63 -9.34 0.14 -0.70
N LYS A 64 -10.58 0.00 -0.20
CA LYS A 64 -11.58 -0.90 -0.79
C LYS A 64 -11.96 -0.48 -2.21
N MET A 65 -12.12 0.81 -2.45
CA MET A 65 -12.37 1.34 -3.79
C MET A 65 -11.21 1.06 -4.74
N ALA A 66 -9.96 1.31 -4.32
CA ALA A 66 -8.77 0.99 -5.11
C ALA A 66 -8.71 -0.51 -5.45
N GLY A 67 -9.05 -1.37 -4.49
CA GLY A 67 -9.17 -2.81 -4.71
C GLY A 67 -10.19 -3.21 -5.78
N THR A 68 -11.36 -2.58 -5.76
CA THR A 68 -12.42 -2.82 -6.75
C THR A 68 -12.04 -2.26 -8.12
N ILE A 69 -11.54 -1.03 -8.18
CA ILE A 69 -11.14 -0.35 -9.41
C ILE A 69 -9.99 -1.09 -10.10
N GLY A 70 -8.95 -1.47 -9.36
CA GLY A 70 -7.80 -2.18 -9.94
C GLY A 70 -8.19 -3.55 -10.51
N LYS A 71 -9.07 -4.30 -9.82
CA LYS A 71 -9.59 -5.58 -10.34
C LYS A 71 -10.49 -5.38 -11.55
N GLN A 72 -11.38 -4.38 -11.53
CA GLN A 72 -12.23 -4.06 -12.66
C GLN A 72 -11.40 -3.71 -13.89
N LEU A 73 -10.38 -2.87 -13.71
CA LEU A 73 -9.47 -2.47 -14.78
C LEU A 73 -8.73 -3.67 -15.39
N TYR A 74 -8.33 -4.64 -14.56
CA TYR A 74 -7.75 -5.89 -15.04
C TYR A 74 -8.72 -6.68 -15.93
N PHE A 75 -9.99 -6.81 -15.53
CA PHE A 75 -10.98 -7.51 -16.36
C PHE A 75 -11.31 -6.77 -17.66
N ASP A 76 -11.31 -5.44 -17.64
CA ASP A 76 -11.67 -4.63 -18.80
C ASP A 76 -10.51 -4.49 -19.81
N THR A 77 -9.26 -4.50 -19.35
CA THR A 77 -8.09 -4.13 -20.18
C THR A 77 -6.92 -5.11 -20.12
N GLY A 78 -6.93 -6.06 -19.18
CA GLY A 78 -5.76 -6.89 -18.86
C GLY A 78 -4.69 -6.17 -18.02
N TYR A 79 -4.90 -4.90 -17.63
CA TYR A 79 -3.95 -4.13 -16.85
C TYR A 79 -3.74 -4.73 -15.46
N SER A 80 -2.49 -5.08 -15.12
CA SER A 80 -2.21 -5.77 -13.86
C SER A 80 -2.42 -4.90 -12.63
N TYR A 81 -3.09 -5.47 -11.63
CA TYR A 81 -3.33 -4.81 -10.35
C TYR A 81 -2.24 -5.10 -9.29
N ILE A 82 -1.01 -5.46 -9.72
CA ILE A 82 0.12 -5.80 -8.83
C ILE A 82 0.41 -4.72 -7.77
N ALA A 83 0.19 -3.45 -8.11
CA ALA A 83 0.37 -2.32 -7.20
C ALA A 83 -0.51 -2.41 -5.95
N LEU A 84 -1.67 -3.08 -6.01
CA LEU A 84 -2.51 -3.31 -4.84
C LEU A 84 -1.86 -4.27 -3.84
N VAL A 85 -1.11 -5.26 -4.32
CA VAL A 85 -0.35 -6.18 -3.47
C VAL A 85 0.78 -5.42 -2.79
N LEU A 86 1.54 -4.62 -3.56
CA LEU A 86 2.60 -3.78 -3.01
C LEU A 86 2.06 -2.75 -2.02
N GLY A 87 0.89 -2.17 -2.30
CA GLY A 87 0.15 -1.28 -1.41
C GLY A 87 -0.21 -1.90 -0.06
N ALA A 88 -0.46 -3.21 -0.02
CA ALA A 88 -0.73 -3.94 1.22
C ALA A 88 0.55 -4.35 1.96
N LEU A 89 1.62 -4.69 1.23
CA LEU A 89 2.85 -5.25 1.80
C LEU A 89 3.86 -4.20 2.25
N VAL A 90 4.11 -3.16 1.44
CA VAL A 90 5.19 -2.18 1.69
C VAL A 90 5.01 -1.46 3.02
N PRO A 91 3.83 -0.92 3.39
CA PRO A 91 3.69 -0.16 4.63
C PRO A 91 3.98 -0.96 5.92
N PRO A 92 3.37 -2.14 6.16
CA PRO A 92 3.64 -2.89 7.39
C PRO A 92 5.05 -3.49 7.43
N ILE A 93 5.60 -3.92 6.29
CA ILE A 93 6.98 -4.43 6.22
C ILE A 93 7.98 -3.29 6.45
N GLY A 94 7.79 -2.15 5.79
CA GLY A 94 8.62 -0.95 5.97
C GLY A 94 8.58 -0.43 7.40
N LEU A 95 7.39 -0.41 8.03
CA LEU A 95 7.24 -0.02 9.42
C LEU A 95 8.01 -0.95 10.36
N GLY A 96 7.90 -2.27 10.18
CA GLY A 96 8.59 -3.22 11.05
C GLY A 96 10.11 -3.29 10.84
N LEU A 97 10.61 -2.98 9.65
CA LEU A 97 12.04 -2.89 9.39
C LEU A 97 12.65 -1.55 9.79
N SER A 98 11.85 -0.48 9.85
CA SER A 98 12.35 0.87 10.14
C SER A 98 13.17 1.02 11.44
N PRO A 99 12.85 0.36 12.58
CA PRO A 99 13.67 0.47 13.79
C PRO A 99 15.04 -0.19 13.66
N TYR A 100 15.11 -1.30 12.91
CA TYR A 100 16.37 -2.01 12.66
C TYR A 100 17.23 -1.25 11.66
N PHE A 101 16.60 -0.72 10.59
CA PHE A 101 17.25 0.14 9.62
C PHE A 101 17.84 1.38 10.30
N ALA A 102 17.05 2.09 11.11
CA ALA A 102 17.51 3.26 11.83
C ALA A 102 18.70 2.97 12.77
N ARG A 103 18.68 1.84 13.47
CA ARG A 103 19.80 1.42 14.33
C ARG A 103 21.06 1.17 13.52
N LEU A 104 20.95 0.57 12.33
CA LEU A 104 22.09 0.30 11.45
C LEU A 104 22.78 1.59 10.98
N PHE A 105 22.01 2.63 10.61
CA PHE A 105 22.55 3.89 10.09
C PHE A 105 22.97 4.88 11.19
N THR A 106 22.14 5.07 12.22
CA THR A 106 22.35 6.10 13.23
C THR A 106 23.20 5.60 14.39
N LYS A 107 23.33 4.27 14.58
CA LYS A 107 23.92 3.62 15.77
C LYS A 107 23.28 4.02 17.10
N LYS A 108 22.09 4.64 17.06
CA LYS A 108 21.30 5.09 18.22
C LYS A 108 19.94 4.39 18.22
N GLU A 109 19.41 4.10 19.40
CA GLU A 109 18.02 3.64 19.57
C GLU A 109 17.09 4.86 19.54
N ILE A 110 16.70 5.30 18.33
CA ILE A 110 15.77 6.44 18.13
C ILE A 110 14.29 6.03 18.20
N PHE A 111 14.02 4.73 18.28
CA PHE A 111 12.69 4.16 18.44
C PHE A 111 12.52 3.66 19.86
N ASN A 112 11.35 3.94 20.45
CA ASN A 112 11.00 3.41 21.76
C ASN A 112 10.91 1.85 21.70
N PRO A 113 11.41 1.12 22.73
CA PRO A 113 11.31 -0.34 22.82
C PRO A 113 9.91 -0.93 22.61
N GLN A 114 8.85 -0.28 23.11
CA GLN A 114 7.47 -0.71 22.92
C GLN A 114 7.03 -0.58 21.46
N LEU A 115 7.34 0.55 20.82
CA LEU A 115 7.06 0.77 19.40
C LEU A 115 7.81 -0.23 18.52
N LYS A 116 9.06 -0.53 18.84
CA LYS A 116 9.88 -1.51 18.12
C LYS A 116 9.28 -2.92 18.16
N LYS A 117 8.81 -3.36 19.34
CA LYS A 117 8.13 -4.66 19.48
C LYS A 117 6.84 -4.72 18.66
N GLY A 118 6.01 -3.68 18.75
CA GLY A 118 4.79 -3.61 17.95
C GLY A 118 5.07 -3.61 16.45
N ALA A 119 6.11 -2.89 16.01
CA ALA A 119 6.48 -2.78 14.60
C ALA A 119 6.93 -4.14 14.04
N PHE A 120 7.61 -4.97 14.84
CA PHE A 120 7.94 -6.34 14.45
C PHE A 120 6.70 -7.20 14.24
N SER A 121 5.68 -7.08 15.10
CA SER A 121 4.39 -7.76 14.90
C SER A 121 3.68 -7.30 13.63
N CYS A 122 3.74 -5.99 13.31
CA CYS A 122 3.20 -5.45 12.06
C CYS A 122 3.87 -6.07 10.84
N LEU A 123 5.20 -6.28 10.86
CA LEU A 123 5.90 -6.94 9.77
C LEU A 123 5.40 -8.35 9.52
N LEU A 124 5.23 -9.16 10.58
CA LEU A 124 4.78 -10.55 10.44
C LEU A 124 3.38 -10.64 9.81
N LEU A 125 2.44 -9.83 10.32
CA LEU A 125 1.08 -9.77 9.79
C LEU A 125 1.01 -9.07 8.43
N GLY A 126 1.93 -8.13 8.18
CA GLY A 126 2.09 -7.43 6.91
C GLY A 126 2.50 -8.35 5.78
N VAL A 127 3.39 -9.31 6.03
CA VAL A 127 3.75 -10.36 5.07
C VAL A 127 2.51 -11.18 4.66
N LEU A 128 1.52 -11.31 5.53
CA LEU A 128 0.24 -11.98 5.22
C LEU A 128 -0.74 -11.07 4.45
N GLY A 129 -0.40 -9.81 4.21
CA GLY A 129 -1.24 -8.83 3.50
C GLY A 129 -2.20 -8.06 4.42
N ILE A 130 -2.01 -8.09 5.74
CA ILE A 130 -2.85 -7.39 6.72
C ILE A 130 -2.28 -5.99 6.96
N SER A 131 -2.76 -5.02 6.16
CA SER A 131 -2.30 -3.63 6.22
C SER A 131 -2.84 -2.85 7.43
N GLU A 132 -3.92 -3.33 8.05
CA GLU A 132 -4.62 -2.71 9.18
C GLU A 132 -3.74 -2.57 10.42
N THR A 133 -2.70 -3.41 10.51
CA THR A 133 -1.73 -3.41 11.61
C THR A 133 -0.96 -2.11 11.75
N VAL A 134 -0.99 -1.25 10.74
CA VAL A 134 -0.35 0.07 10.73
C VAL A 134 -1.21 1.11 11.47
N ILE A 135 -2.53 0.92 11.60
CA ILE A 135 -3.46 1.89 12.20
C ILE A 135 -3.04 2.34 13.63
N PRO A 136 -2.65 1.43 14.54
CA PRO A 136 -2.17 1.82 15.87
C PRO A 136 -0.97 2.76 15.84
N PHE A 137 -0.11 2.66 14.82
CA PHE A 137 1.07 3.50 14.67
C PHE A 137 0.74 4.87 14.11
N ILE A 138 -0.27 4.97 13.24
CA ILE A 138 -0.73 6.25 12.67
C ILE A 138 -1.31 7.15 13.77
N MET A 139 -1.93 6.57 14.80
CA MET A 139 -2.43 7.34 15.95
C MET A 139 -1.31 8.06 16.71
N VAL A 140 -0.09 7.53 16.66
CA VAL A 140 1.10 8.17 17.27
C VAL A 140 1.85 9.02 16.25
N TYR A 141 1.98 8.54 15.01
CA TYR A 141 2.69 9.20 13.91
C TYR A 141 1.80 9.27 12.65
N PRO A 142 0.99 10.34 12.51
CA PRO A 142 0.12 10.53 11.35
C PRO A 142 0.89 10.57 10.02
N SER A 143 2.16 11.00 10.05
CA SER A 143 3.07 11.03 8.89
C SER A 143 3.27 9.67 8.23
N ILE A 144 2.91 8.56 8.87
CA ILE A 144 2.98 7.22 8.25
C ILE A 144 2.08 7.13 7.01
N ILE A 145 0.94 7.83 6.96
CA ILE A 145 0.05 7.83 5.78
C ILE A 145 0.79 8.33 4.53
N PRO A 146 1.31 9.58 4.47
CA PRO A 146 1.99 10.07 3.28
C PRO A 146 3.27 9.29 2.96
N ILE A 147 4.01 8.82 3.97
CA ILE A 147 5.19 7.96 3.76
C ILE A 147 4.80 6.65 3.06
N SER A 148 3.71 6.04 3.50
CA SER A 148 3.17 4.81 2.90
C SER A 148 2.77 5.05 1.46
N MET A 149 2.00 6.12 1.20
CA MET A 149 1.52 6.46 -0.15
C MET A 149 2.66 6.69 -1.14
N ILE A 150 3.69 7.45 -0.75
CA ILE A 150 4.85 7.71 -1.62
C ILE A 150 5.60 6.41 -1.91
N SER A 151 5.84 5.61 -0.86
CA SER A 151 6.61 4.36 -0.98
C SER A 151 5.90 3.32 -1.85
N THR A 152 4.58 3.20 -1.72
CA THR A 152 3.77 2.28 -2.52
C THR A 152 3.53 2.79 -3.93
N ALA A 153 3.47 4.12 -4.13
CA ALA A 153 3.41 4.70 -5.47
C ALA A 153 4.66 4.36 -6.27
N VAL A 154 5.83 4.56 -5.67
CA VAL A 154 7.12 4.23 -6.31
C VAL A 154 7.23 2.73 -6.55
N ALA A 155 6.88 1.89 -5.57
CA ALA A 155 6.87 0.44 -5.75
C ALA A 155 5.94 0.00 -6.88
N GLY A 156 4.71 0.53 -6.94
CA GLY A 156 3.74 0.23 -8.00
C GLY A 156 4.24 0.62 -9.38
N ALA A 157 4.79 1.83 -9.53
CA ALA A 157 5.36 2.31 -10.79
C ALA A 157 6.53 1.43 -11.25
N ILE A 158 7.43 1.06 -10.34
CA ILE A 158 8.57 0.18 -10.65
C ILE A 158 8.08 -1.20 -11.06
N ALA A 159 7.11 -1.80 -10.34
CA ALA A 159 6.57 -3.10 -10.70
C ALA A 159 5.97 -3.10 -12.12
N PHE A 160 5.30 -2.01 -12.51
CA PHE A 160 4.80 -1.83 -13.87
C PHE A 160 5.95 -1.76 -14.89
N LEU A 161 6.99 -0.96 -14.62
CA LEU A 161 8.15 -0.82 -15.52
C LEU A 161 8.92 -2.13 -15.72
N PHE A 162 8.96 -2.98 -14.70
CA PHE A 162 9.54 -4.33 -14.80
C PHE A 162 8.57 -5.35 -15.44
N GLY A 163 7.35 -4.95 -15.83
CA GLY A 163 6.36 -5.85 -16.41
C GLY A 163 5.84 -6.91 -15.43
N SER A 164 5.79 -6.61 -14.13
CA SER A 164 5.30 -7.54 -13.11
C SER A 164 3.77 -7.62 -13.16
N GLY A 165 3.25 -8.77 -13.57
CA GLY A 165 1.83 -9.07 -13.55
C GLY A 165 1.44 -10.01 -12.42
N ILE A 166 0.22 -9.87 -11.89
CA ILE A 166 -0.44 -10.85 -11.03
C ILE A 166 -1.61 -11.52 -11.76
N PHE A 167 -1.69 -12.85 -11.68
CA PHE A 167 -2.86 -13.61 -12.12
C PHE A 167 -4.05 -13.38 -11.18
N PRO A 168 -5.29 -13.38 -11.71
CA PRO A 168 -6.48 -13.08 -10.93
C PRO A 168 -6.66 -14.10 -9.80
N GLY A 169 -6.48 -13.63 -8.57
CA GLY A 169 -6.52 -14.41 -7.33
C GLY A 169 -6.81 -13.47 -6.16
N GLY A 170 -7.79 -13.83 -5.33
CA GLY A 170 -8.51 -12.91 -4.45
C GLY A 170 -7.78 -12.39 -3.20
N ILE A 171 -6.44 -12.36 -3.14
CA ILE A 171 -5.74 -12.02 -1.89
C ILE A 171 -4.43 -11.24 -2.12
N TYR A 172 -4.03 -10.43 -1.14
CA TYR A 172 -2.97 -9.40 -1.27
C TYR A 172 -1.73 -9.66 -0.39
N GLY A 173 -1.42 -10.92 -0.06
CA GLY A 173 -0.28 -11.31 0.78
C GLY A 173 0.98 -11.73 -0.01
N PHE A 174 2.12 -11.79 0.67
CA PHE A 174 3.40 -12.19 0.05
C PHE A 174 3.39 -13.62 -0.48
N TYR A 175 2.60 -14.51 0.13
CA TYR A 175 2.39 -15.89 -0.32
C TYR A 175 1.80 -16.00 -1.74
N MET A 176 1.35 -14.88 -2.33
CA MET A 176 0.87 -14.83 -3.71
C MET A 176 1.98 -14.78 -4.75
N TRP A 177 3.26 -14.77 -4.36
CA TRP A 177 4.39 -14.78 -5.28
C TRP A 177 4.34 -15.87 -6.38
N PRO A 178 3.73 -17.06 -6.22
CA PRO A 178 3.60 -18.03 -7.30
C PRO A 178 2.58 -17.63 -8.38
N LEU A 179 1.69 -16.68 -8.09
CA LEU A 179 0.72 -16.11 -9.03
C LEU A 179 1.27 -14.86 -9.72
N ILE A 180 2.54 -14.51 -9.51
CA ILE A 180 3.20 -13.37 -10.14
C ILE A 180 4.02 -13.88 -11.32
N ASP A 181 3.86 -13.26 -12.49
CA ASP A 181 4.57 -13.62 -13.71
C ASP A 181 6.06 -13.27 -13.59
N ASN A 182 6.39 -11.97 -13.55
CA ASN A 182 7.76 -11.52 -13.26
C ASN A 182 8.01 -11.36 -11.74
N VAL A 183 8.29 -12.47 -11.06
CA VAL A 183 8.61 -12.49 -9.62
C VAL A 183 9.83 -11.62 -9.29
N GLY A 184 10.84 -11.60 -10.17
CA GLY A 184 12.05 -10.79 -9.96
C GLY A 184 11.74 -9.29 -9.93
N GLY A 185 10.94 -8.82 -10.88
CA GLY A 185 10.45 -7.44 -10.92
C GLY A 185 9.64 -7.06 -9.69
N PHE A 186 8.76 -7.96 -9.23
CA PHE A 186 7.98 -7.76 -8.01
C PHE A 186 8.87 -7.65 -6.77
N LEU A 187 9.85 -8.54 -6.61
CA LEU A 187 10.75 -8.51 -5.45
C LEU A 187 11.61 -7.24 -5.44
N ILE A 188 12.09 -6.80 -6.60
CA ILE A 188 12.82 -5.53 -6.74
C ILE A 188 11.92 -4.35 -6.36
N ALA A 189 10.70 -4.29 -6.89
CA ALA A 189 9.73 -3.25 -6.57
C ALA A 189 9.36 -3.21 -5.09
N LEU A 190 9.12 -4.38 -4.48
CA LEU A 190 8.86 -4.52 -3.05
C LEU A 190 10.05 -4.03 -2.21
N ALA A 191 11.26 -4.47 -2.56
CA ALA A 191 12.48 -4.07 -1.86
C ALA A 191 12.70 -2.55 -1.94
N ILE A 192 12.55 -1.94 -3.12
CA ILE A 192 12.70 -0.49 -3.30
C ILE A 192 11.64 0.27 -2.50
N GLY A 193 10.38 -0.16 -2.55
CA GLY A 193 9.30 0.45 -1.75
C GLY A 193 9.58 0.39 -0.25
N VAL A 194 10.01 -0.77 0.25
CA VAL A 194 10.34 -0.99 1.66
C VAL A 194 11.55 -0.16 2.09
N VAL A 195 12.59 -0.10 1.27
CA VAL A 195 13.78 0.72 1.55
C VAL A 195 13.41 2.20 1.57
N LEU A 196 12.62 2.68 0.60
CA LEU A 196 12.16 4.06 0.55
C LEU A 196 11.34 4.42 1.79
N PHE A 197 10.43 3.54 2.21
CA PHE A 197 9.68 3.71 3.46
C PHE A 197 10.63 3.83 4.65
N CYS A 198 11.60 2.92 4.78
CA CYS A 198 12.56 2.91 5.88
C CYS A 198 13.40 4.18 5.92
N VAL A 199 13.87 4.67 4.76
CA VAL A 199 14.66 5.89 4.65
C VAL A 199 13.86 7.12 5.09
N ILE A 200 12.64 7.29 4.57
CA ILE A 200 11.81 8.45 4.91
C ILE A 200 11.40 8.40 6.39
N MET A 201 10.96 7.23 6.89
CA MET A 201 10.56 7.06 8.29
C MET A 201 11.74 7.28 9.25
N THR A 202 12.93 6.75 8.92
CA THR A 202 14.14 6.95 9.73
C THR A 202 14.52 8.43 9.76
N SER A 203 14.50 9.12 8.62
CA SER A 203 14.82 10.54 8.53
C SER A 203 13.87 11.39 9.37
N TYR A 204 12.57 11.10 9.29
CA TYR A 204 11.54 11.74 10.10
C TYR A 204 11.76 11.49 11.61
N ARG A 205 12.10 10.27 12.00
CA ARG A 205 12.36 9.91 13.40
C ARG A 205 13.63 10.56 13.95
N ILE A 206 14.69 10.70 13.16
CA ILE A 206 15.90 11.44 13.56
C ILE A 206 15.56 12.90 13.85
N PHE A 207 14.76 13.53 12.98
CA PHE A 207 14.32 14.91 13.17
C PHE A 207 13.55 15.08 14.48
N MET A 208 12.57 14.20 14.75
CA MET A 208 11.79 14.25 15.98
C MET A 208 12.64 13.98 17.23
N TYR A 209 13.52 12.97 17.18
CA TYR A 209 14.40 12.63 18.29
C TYR A 209 15.34 13.79 18.68
N ASN A 210 15.87 14.50 17.69
CA ASN A 210 16.72 15.67 17.96
C ASN A 210 15.94 16.82 18.60
N LYS A 211 14.66 16.97 18.26
CA LYS A 211 13.79 17.99 18.85
C LYS A 211 13.45 17.65 20.31
N GLU A 212 13.11 16.40 20.60
CA GLU A 212 12.86 15.91 21.97
C GLU A 212 14.09 16.18 22.87
N GLN A 213 15.31 15.91 22.38
CA GLN A 213 16.56 16.16 23.11
C GLN A 213 16.92 17.65 23.31
N GLN A 214 16.28 18.56 22.56
CA GLN A 214 16.46 20.00 22.73
C GLN A 214 15.45 20.58 23.74
N GLU A 215 14.27 19.98 23.85
CA GLU A 215 13.24 20.39 24.82
C GLU A 215 13.57 19.93 26.25
N ASP A 216 14.35 18.85 26.40
CA ASP A 216 14.82 18.33 27.70
C ASP A 216 16.08 19.05 28.26
N LYS A 217 16.60 20.08 27.57
CA LYS A 217 17.80 20.86 27.96
C LYS A 217 17.46 22.28 28.38
#